data_AF-A0A0F9UGP8-F1
#
_entry.id   AF-A0A0F9UGP8-F1
#
_cell.length_a   1.000
_cell.length_b   1.000
_cell.length_c   1.000
_cell.angle_alpha   90.00
_cell.angle_beta   90.00
_cell.angle_gamma   90.00
#
_symmetry.space_group_name_H-M   'P 1'
#
loop_
_entity.id
_entity.type
_entity.pdbx_description
1 polymer ?
#
loop_
_entity_poly.entity_id
_entity_poly.type
_entity_poly.pdbx_seq_one_letter_code
_entity_poly.pdbx_strand_id
1 'polypeptide(L)'
;MTKIGLSIIVSDRPEELERCLEAAQHLYDHLSVTIVHAPTLITQPCLIIAEKYKAIVSHYYTNPQWRHHFIDDFSAARNISWKELPEDCDWIFVLDTDDRIEDCKLAREIVLAQKSPGVGFVKIINSEGDGHFLQPRFWSHGDAHWEHRMHEQLEKDIDDLPQIFADKIVIIHDYEKVEKNNREERNHTLAQEIMKEGNVSPRFKFFFAEKQYIKYLKQGIKEGEELKEAVEIFHEITGKDLGKKDTIAVFKAFYYLADYYSISKERDYLRAIRYGLEALKHNMDDGRPYFVIGRALYSMNHHEQAIVWLEHAMSLPDSLGPFPIFAAFKTWLPIEQIAFCYLKLGKKEKAQGYHSRARYMNKEYEKHDKDFD
;
A
#
# COMPACT_ATOMS: atom_id res chain seq x y z
N MET A 1 -23.10 -18.17 19.10
CA MET A 1 -21.75 -18.66 18.71
C MET A 1 -21.21 -17.59 17.78
N THR A 2 -19.99 -17.11 17.96
CA THR A 2 -19.45 -16.01 17.15
C THR A 2 -19.42 -16.42 15.67
N LYS A 3 -19.87 -15.54 14.78
CA LYS A 3 -19.98 -15.80 13.33
C LYS A 3 -19.15 -14.81 12.52
N ILE A 4 -18.65 -15.29 11.38
CA ILE A 4 -17.86 -14.51 10.42
C ILE A 4 -18.61 -14.43 9.09
N GLY A 5 -18.87 -13.21 8.61
CA GLY A 5 -19.24 -12.94 7.23
C GLY A 5 -18.00 -12.68 6.36
N LEU A 6 -17.95 -13.20 5.15
CA LEU A 6 -16.95 -12.83 4.13
C LEU A 6 -17.62 -11.95 3.07
N SER A 7 -17.07 -10.77 2.82
CA SER A 7 -17.54 -9.81 1.83
C SER A 7 -16.53 -9.69 0.69
N ILE A 8 -16.98 -9.93 -0.54
CA ILE A 8 -16.18 -9.79 -1.76
C ILE A 8 -16.93 -8.91 -2.77
N ILE A 9 -16.19 -8.12 -3.53
CA ILE A 9 -16.68 -7.46 -4.76
C ILE A 9 -15.89 -8.02 -5.94
N VAL A 10 -16.55 -8.24 -7.07
CA VAL A 10 -15.89 -8.84 -8.23
C VAL A 10 -16.50 -8.35 -9.55
N SER A 11 -15.63 -8.06 -10.52
CA SER A 11 -16.00 -7.85 -11.92
C SER A 11 -15.58 -9.06 -12.75
N ASP A 12 -15.36 -8.94 -14.06
CA ASP A 12 -14.96 -10.04 -14.97
C ASP A 12 -13.61 -10.70 -14.62
N ARG A 13 -13.60 -11.54 -13.56
CA ARG A 13 -12.45 -12.18 -12.90
C ARG A 13 -12.80 -13.56 -12.32
N PRO A 14 -13.32 -14.51 -13.13
CA PRO A 14 -13.78 -15.80 -12.60
C PRO A 14 -12.66 -16.62 -11.96
N GLU A 15 -11.49 -16.71 -12.59
CA GLU A 15 -10.38 -17.54 -12.10
C GLU A 15 -9.83 -17.03 -10.77
N GLU A 16 -9.66 -15.71 -10.64
CA GLU A 16 -9.26 -15.06 -9.38
C GLU A 16 -10.28 -15.31 -8.28
N LEU A 17 -11.57 -15.10 -8.57
CA LEU A 17 -12.66 -15.34 -7.62
C LEU A 17 -12.69 -16.78 -7.13
N GLU A 18 -12.59 -17.76 -8.04
CA GLU A 18 -12.63 -19.17 -7.68
C GLU A 18 -11.44 -19.55 -6.79
N ARG A 19 -10.25 -19.08 -7.11
CA ARG A 19 -9.03 -19.30 -6.31
C ARG A 19 -9.12 -18.65 -4.93
N CYS A 20 -9.62 -17.43 -4.84
CA CYS A 20 -9.81 -16.71 -3.57
C CYS A 20 -10.81 -17.46 -2.67
N LEU A 21 -11.96 -17.85 -3.23
CA LEU A 21 -13.00 -18.58 -2.49
C LEU A 21 -12.56 -19.99 -2.08
N GLU A 22 -11.78 -20.68 -2.92
CA GLU A 22 -11.21 -22.00 -2.58
C GLU A 22 -10.28 -21.90 -1.36
N ALA A 23 -9.42 -20.88 -1.33
CA ALA A 23 -8.53 -20.61 -0.21
C ALA A 23 -9.28 -20.22 1.06
N ALA A 24 -10.37 -19.46 0.94
CA ALA A 24 -11.16 -18.93 2.06
C ALA A 24 -12.32 -19.83 2.52
N GLN A 25 -12.55 -21.00 1.92
CA GLN A 25 -13.77 -21.83 2.11
C GLN A 25 -14.08 -22.24 3.56
N HIS A 26 -13.11 -22.19 4.48
CA HIS A 26 -13.30 -22.50 5.90
C HIS A 26 -13.16 -21.28 6.82
N LEU A 27 -13.11 -20.07 6.27
CA LEU A 27 -13.00 -18.83 7.03
C LEU A 27 -14.36 -18.37 7.57
N TYR A 28 -15.42 -18.49 6.77
CA TYR A 28 -16.70 -17.80 6.97
C TYR A 28 -17.87 -18.74 7.29
N ASP A 29 -18.90 -18.16 7.92
CA ASP A 29 -20.22 -18.75 8.11
C ASP A 29 -21.20 -18.27 7.03
N HIS A 30 -21.03 -17.03 6.59
CA HIS A 30 -21.84 -16.39 5.53
C HIS A 30 -20.91 -15.75 4.49
N LEU A 31 -21.27 -15.85 3.22
CA LEU A 31 -20.53 -15.25 2.11
C LEU A 31 -21.44 -14.31 1.34
N SER A 32 -20.97 -13.09 1.10
CA SER A 32 -21.59 -12.11 0.22
C SER A 32 -20.64 -11.80 -0.94
N VAL A 33 -21.18 -11.82 -2.16
CA VAL A 33 -20.44 -11.49 -3.38
C VAL A 33 -21.26 -10.50 -4.20
N THR A 34 -20.75 -9.27 -4.30
CA THR A 34 -21.32 -8.25 -5.20
C THR A 34 -20.67 -8.38 -6.58
N ILE A 35 -21.48 -8.69 -7.59
CA ILE A 35 -21.06 -8.68 -8.99
C ILE A 35 -21.18 -7.26 -9.55
N VAL A 36 -20.08 -6.75 -10.06
CA VAL A 36 -19.97 -5.42 -10.66
C VAL A 36 -20.17 -5.52 -12.17
N HIS A 37 -21.24 -4.91 -12.65
CA HIS A 37 -21.63 -4.88 -14.06
C HIS A 37 -21.25 -3.54 -14.70
N ALA A 38 -20.51 -3.61 -15.80
CA ALA A 38 -20.26 -2.49 -16.70
C ALA A 38 -20.86 -2.79 -18.09
N PRO A 39 -21.22 -1.78 -18.90
CA PRO A 39 -21.99 -1.96 -20.14
C PRO A 39 -21.42 -2.97 -21.16
N THR A 40 -20.12 -3.25 -21.11
CA THR A 40 -19.40 -4.13 -22.05
C THR A 40 -18.83 -5.39 -21.40
N LEU A 41 -19.09 -5.64 -20.11
CA LEU A 41 -18.52 -6.77 -19.37
C LEU A 41 -19.43 -8.00 -19.37
N ILE A 42 -18.80 -9.18 -19.49
CA ILE A 42 -19.46 -10.47 -19.29
C ILE A 42 -19.09 -10.98 -17.90
N THR A 43 -20.00 -10.90 -16.94
CA THR A 43 -19.77 -11.34 -15.55
C THR A 43 -20.44 -12.69 -15.22
N GLN A 44 -21.06 -13.34 -16.22
CA GLN A 44 -21.77 -14.60 -16.05
C GLN A 44 -20.93 -15.72 -15.41
N PRO A 45 -19.63 -15.91 -15.76
CA PRO A 45 -18.80 -16.90 -15.10
C PRO A 45 -18.63 -16.64 -13.59
N CYS A 46 -18.52 -15.37 -13.18
CA CYS A 46 -18.40 -15.01 -11.76
C CYS A 46 -19.70 -15.31 -10.97
N LEU A 47 -20.86 -15.14 -11.61
CA LEU A 47 -22.15 -15.52 -11.01
C LEU A 47 -22.21 -17.02 -10.71
N ILE A 48 -21.83 -17.86 -11.69
CA ILE A 48 -21.82 -19.32 -11.54
C ILE A 48 -20.89 -19.74 -10.39
N ILE A 49 -19.73 -19.10 -10.27
CA ILE A 49 -18.78 -19.36 -9.19
C ILE A 49 -19.37 -18.93 -7.84
N ALA A 50 -19.95 -17.73 -7.74
CA ALA A 50 -20.58 -17.26 -6.50
C ALA A 50 -21.70 -18.21 -6.04
N GLU A 51 -22.53 -18.70 -6.96
CA GLU A 51 -23.56 -19.72 -6.69
C GLU A 51 -22.98 -21.06 -6.22
N LYS A 52 -21.89 -21.54 -6.85
CA LYS A 52 -21.17 -22.76 -6.44
C LYS A 52 -20.76 -22.70 -4.96
N TYR A 53 -20.32 -21.53 -4.49
CA TYR A 53 -19.92 -21.30 -3.09
C TYR A 53 -21.09 -20.85 -2.19
N LYS A 54 -22.34 -20.89 -2.69
CA LYS A 54 -23.56 -20.51 -1.95
C LYS A 54 -23.51 -19.09 -1.40
N ALA A 55 -22.91 -18.18 -2.15
CA ALA A 55 -22.88 -16.76 -1.80
C ALA A 55 -24.29 -16.15 -1.84
N ILE A 56 -24.50 -15.14 -0.99
CA ILE A 56 -25.54 -14.13 -1.19
C ILE A 56 -25.03 -13.24 -2.32
N VAL A 57 -25.70 -13.30 -3.48
CA VAL A 57 -25.28 -12.58 -4.68
C VAL A 57 -26.04 -11.27 -4.78
N SER A 58 -25.29 -10.17 -4.92
CA SER A 58 -25.83 -8.84 -5.18
C SER A 58 -25.19 -8.23 -6.43
N HIS A 59 -25.75 -7.11 -6.90
CA HIS A 59 -25.35 -6.49 -8.15
C HIS A 59 -25.08 -5.00 -7.97
N TYR A 60 -23.96 -4.55 -8.52
CA TYR A 60 -23.64 -3.13 -8.66
C TYR A 60 -23.53 -2.78 -10.14
N TYR A 61 -24.22 -1.73 -10.59
CA TYR A 61 -24.22 -1.30 -11.98
C TYR A 61 -23.51 0.05 -12.09
N THR A 62 -22.43 0.10 -12.88
CA THR A 62 -21.67 1.34 -13.09
C THR A 62 -22.45 2.35 -13.91
N ASN A 63 -22.18 3.64 -13.72
CA ASN A 63 -22.75 4.70 -14.56
C ASN A 63 -22.52 4.43 -16.06
N PRO A 64 -23.57 4.39 -16.91
CA PRO A 64 -23.41 4.12 -18.35
C PRO A 64 -22.55 5.14 -19.12
N GLN A 65 -22.36 6.34 -18.58
CA GLN A 65 -21.46 7.35 -19.13
C GLN A 65 -19.99 7.02 -18.86
N TRP A 66 -19.73 6.14 -17.90
CA TRP A 66 -18.42 5.59 -17.56
C TRP A 66 -18.01 4.54 -18.59
N ARG A 67 -17.52 5.00 -19.74
CA ARG A 67 -17.15 4.13 -20.87
C ARG A 67 -15.79 3.47 -20.73
N HIS A 68 -14.97 3.94 -19.79
CA HIS A 68 -13.57 3.59 -19.76
C HIS A 68 -13.26 2.40 -18.84
N HIS A 69 -14.08 2.09 -17.82
CA HIS A 69 -13.68 1.12 -16.79
C HIS A 69 -14.81 0.34 -16.11
N PHE A 70 -14.40 -0.71 -15.40
CA PHE A 70 -15.25 -1.75 -14.82
C PHE A 70 -15.98 -1.36 -13.52
N ILE A 71 -15.54 -0.32 -12.81
CA ILE A 71 -16.18 0.17 -11.59
C ILE A 71 -15.96 1.68 -11.46
N ASP A 72 -17.00 2.42 -11.10
CA ASP A 72 -16.99 3.87 -10.89
C ASP A 72 -17.06 4.25 -9.41
N ASP A 73 -17.52 3.37 -8.52
CA ASP A 73 -17.46 3.55 -7.07
C ASP A 73 -17.21 2.21 -6.34
N PHE A 74 -15.96 1.99 -5.92
CA PHE A 74 -15.56 0.83 -5.15
C PHE A 74 -16.25 0.77 -3.78
N SER A 75 -16.43 1.92 -3.13
CA SER A 75 -17.03 1.98 -1.80
C SER A 75 -18.52 1.65 -1.86
N ALA A 76 -19.24 2.10 -2.88
CA ALA A 76 -20.62 1.71 -3.11
C ALA A 76 -20.77 0.18 -3.31
N ALA A 77 -19.93 -0.44 -4.14
CA ALA A 77 -19.97 -1.89 -4.35
C ALA A 77 -19.66 -2.67 -3.07
N ARG A 78 -18.66 -2.23 -2.29
CA ARG A 78 -18.31 -2.84 -1.00
C ARG A 78 -19.43 -2.69 0.02
N ASN A 79 -20.07 -1.53 0.07
CA ASN A 79 -21.21 -1.28 0.95
C ASN A 79 -22.41 -2.17 0.64
N ILE A 80 -22.66 -2.47 -0.64
CA ILE A 80 -23.67 -3.46 -1.01
C ILE A 80 -23.26 -4.84 -0.46
N SER A 81 -22.03 -5.30 -0.73
CA SER A 81 -21.57 -6.62 -0.28
C SER A 81 -21.67 -6.77 1.23
N TRP A 82 -21.25 -5.74 1.96
CA TRP A 82 -21.29 -5.65 3.41
C TRP A 82 -22.71 -5.75 3.98
N LYS A 83 -23.67 -5.02 3.41
CA LYS A 83 -25.06 -4.96 3.91
C LYS A 83 -25.86 -6.23 3.66
N GLU A 84 -25.47 -7.05 2.70
CA GLU A 84 -26.10 -8.34 2.43
C GLU A 84 -25.72 -9.41 3.46
N LEU A 85 -24.65 -9.19 4.24
CA LEU A 85 -24.27 -10.12 5.31
C LEU A 85 -25.29 -10.04 6.47
N PRO A 86 -25.73 -11.20 7.01
CA PRO A 86 -26.71 -11.21 8.10
C PRO A 86 -26.26 -10.43 9.34
N GLU A 87 -27.21 -9.74 9.98
CA GLU A 87 -27.00 -8.99 11.23
C GLU A 87 -26.44 -9.85 12.38
N ASP A 88 -26.60 -11.18 12.32
CA ASP A 88 -26.06 -12.12 13.31
C ASP A 88 -24.60 -12.53 13.06
N CYS A 89 -23.93 -11.96 12.05
CA CYS A 89 -22.48 -11.99 11.94
C CYS A 89 -21.87 -11.04 12.99
N ASP A 90 -20.83 -11.49 13.72
CA ASP A 90 -20.12 -10.64 14.69
C ASP A 90 -18.90 -9.95 14.05
N TRP A 91 -18.33 -10.57 13.01
CA TRP A 91 -17.16 -10.09 12.29
C TRP A 91 -17.40 -10.16 10.79
N ILE A 92 -16.96 -9.13 10.07
CA ILE A 92 -16.90 -9.15 8.61
C ILE A 92 -15.43 -9.18 8.20
N PHE A 93 -15.05 -10.20 7.44
CA PHE A 93 -13.78 -10.32 6.75
C PHE A 93 -13.96 -9.84 5.31
N VAL A 94 -12.99 -9.09 4.78
CA VAL A 94 -12.99 -8.60 3.40
C VAL A 94 -11.76 -9.13 2.69
N LEU A 95 -11.98 -9.69 1.49
CA LEU A 95 -10.92 -10.15 0.59
C LEU A 95 -11.12 -9.53 -0.78
N ASP A 96 -10.01 -9.17 -1.42
CA ASP A 96 -9.99 -8.88 -2.85
C ASP A 96 -9.91 -10.20 -3.65
N THR A 97 -10.31 -10.20 -4.92
CA THR A 97 -10.31 -11.44 -5.73
C THR A 97 -8.91 -11.97 -6.01
N ASP A 98 -7.91 -11.10 -5.98
CA ASP A 98 -6.49 -11.44 -6.09
C ASP A 98 -5.83 -11.81 -4.75
N ASP A 99 -6.58 -11.82 -3.65
CA ASP A 99 -6.10 -12.27 -2.35
C ASP A 99 -6.17 -13.81 -2.23
N ARG A 100 -5.13 -14.41 -1.67
CA ARG A 100 -5.08 -15.82 -1.28
C ARG A 100 -4.63 -15.97 0.17
N ILE A 101 -5.53 -16.40 1.03
CA ILE A 101 -5.22 -16.67 2.45
C ILE A 101 -4.43 -17.98 2.59
N GLU A 102 -3.32 -17.97 3.33
CA GLU A 102 -2.46 -19.17 3.48
C GLU A 102 -3.09 -20.25 4.36
N ASP A 103 -3.68 -19.85 5.50
CA ASP A 103 -4.34 -20.76 6.44
C ASP A 103 -5.67 -20.15 6.91
N CYS A 104 -6.75 -20.47 6.20
CA CYS A 104 -8.08 -19.97 6.53
C CYS A 104 -8.65 -20.51 7.85
N LYS A 105 -8.17 -21.67 8.33
CA LYS A 105 -8.62 -22.23 9.62
C LYS A 105 -7.99 -21.48 10.78
N LEU A 106 -6.67 -21.24 10.72
CA LEU A 106 -5.98 -20.39 11.68
C LEU A 106 -6.57 -18.98 11.69
N ALA A 107 -6.83 -18.40 10.51
CA ALA A 107 -7.47 -17.09 10.41
C ALA A 107 -8.84 -17.06 11.09
N ARG A 108 -9.67 -18.07 10.84
CA ARG A 108 -10.96 -18.22 11.52
C ARG A 108 -10.80 -18.32 13.04
N GLU A 109 -9.88 -19.15 13.53
CA GLU A 109 -9.62 -19.28 14.97
C GLU A 109 -9.22 -17.95 15.61
N ILE A 110 -8.33 -17.19 14.96
CA ILE A 110 -7.87 -15.89 15.44
C ILE A 110 -9.03 -14.88 15.49
N VAL A 111 -9.87 -14.83 14.45
CA VAL A 111 -11.02 -13.91 14.41
C VAL A 111 -12.07 -14.31 15.46
N LEU A 112 -12.40 -15.59 15.59
CA LEU A 112 -13.36 -16.09 16.59
C LEU A 112 -12.87 -15.94 18.04
N ALA A 113 -11.55 -15.84 18.26
CA ALA A 113 -10.99 -15.60 19.58
C ALA A 113 -11.19 -14.15 20.07
N GLN A 114 -11.56 -13.23 19.18
CA GLN A 114 -11.77 -11.82 19.54
C GLN A 114 -13.07 -11.65 20.33
N LYS A 115 -12.98 -10.96 21.47
CA LYS A 115 -14.09 -10.79 22.43
C LYS A 115 -14.63 -9.36 22.50
N SER A 116 -13.98 -8.42 21.83
CA SER A 116 -14.34 -7.00 21.86
C SER A 116 -14.41 -6.48 20.42
N PRO A 117 -15.29 -5.50 20.14
CA PRO A 117 -15.30 -4.82 18.86
C PRO A 117 -13.93 -4.25 18.50
N GLY A 118 -13.61 -4.19 17.22
CA GLY A 118 -12.29 -3.81 16.77
C GLY A 118 -12.08 -3.91 15.27
N VAL A 119 -10.87 -3.57 14.85
CA VAL A 119 -10.39 -3.72 13.47
C VAL A 119 -9.14 -4.59 13.46
N GLY A 120 -9.18 -5.62 12.63
CA GLY A 120 -8.16 -6.62 12.46
C GLY A 120 -7.19 -6.30 11.34
N PHE A 121 -5.94 -6.08 11.71
CA PHE A 121 -4.82 -5.91 10.80
C PHE A 121 -4.11 -7.23 10.56
N VAL A 122 -4.02 -7.65 9.31
CA VAL A 122 -3.39 -8.93 8.92
C VAL A 122 -2.18 -8.67 8.03
N LYS A 123 -1.29 -9.66 7.95
CA LYS A 123 -0.08 -9.55 7.14
C LYS A 123 -0.40 -9.80 5.67
N ILE A 124 -0.18 -8.78 4.84
CA ILE A 124 -0.22 -8.89 3.38
C ILE A 124 1.20 -9.11 2.87
N ILE A 125 1.38 -10.08 1.98
CA ILE A 125 2.63 -10.33 1.26
C ILE A 125 2.34 -10.21 -0.23
N ASN A 126 3.08 -9.35 -0.93
CA ASN A 126 3.03 -9.32 -2.39
C ASN A 126 3.61 -10.63 -2.93
N SER A 127 3.00 -11.24 -3.95
CA SER A 127 3.50 -12.49 -4.55
C SER A 127 4.94 -12.39 -5.09
N GLU A 128 5.44 -11.18 -5.36
CA GLU A 128 6.83 -10.90 -5.74
C GLU A 128 7.84 -10.88 -4.56
N GLY A 129 7.35 -10.94 -3.31
CA GLY A 129 8.17 -11.00 -2.09
C GLY A 129 8.89 -9.69 -1.71
N ASP A 130 8.57 -8.59 -2.38
CA ASP A 130 9.25 -7.29 -2.28
C ASP A 130 8.75 -6.40 -1.13
N GLY A 131 7.67 -6.80 -0.47
CA GLY A 131 7.10 -6.09 0.66
C GLY A 131 6.12 -6.93 1.46
N HIS A 132 6.07 -6.66 2.75
CA HIS A 132 4.97 -7.10 3.61
C HIS A 132 4.52 -5.95 4.51
N PHE A 133 3.22 -5.90 4.78
CA PHE A 133 2.62 -4.82 5.55
C PHE A 133 1.36 -5.31 6.25
N LEU A 134 0.94 -4.57 7.27
CA LEU A 134 -0.32 -4.83 7.94
C LEU A 134 -1.42 -4.00 7.28
N GLN A 135 -2.48 -4.67 6.83
CA GLN A 135 -3.66 -4.02 6.26
C GLN A 135 -4.91 -4.46 7.04
N PRO A 136 -5.86 -3.54 7.30
CA PRO A 136 -7.10 -3.94 7.90
C PRO A 136 -7.88 -4.84 6.93
N ARG A 137 -8.31 -6.00 7.41
CA ARG A 137 -9.00 -7.04 6.61
C ARG A 137 -10.22 -7.64 7.31
N PHE A 138 -10.41 -7.39 8.60
CA PHE A 138 -11.66 -7.73 9.27
C PHE A 138 -12.08 -6.67 10.28
N TRP A 139 -13.38 -6.54 10.51
CA TRP A 139 -13.97 -5.56 11.41
C TRP A 139 -15.10 -6.20 12.19
N SER A 140 -15.33 -5.73 13.42
CA SER A 140 -16.55 -6.07 14.13
C SER A 140 -17.75 -5.58 13.35
N HIS A 141 -18.75 -6.43 13.18
CA HIS A 141 -19.96 -6.11 12.43
C HIS A 141 -20.75 -5.03 13.16
N GLY A 142 -21.09 -3.97 12.44
CA GLY A 142 -21.83 -2.80 12.93
C GLY A 142 -22.13 -1.85 11.77
N ASP A 143 -22.62 -0.65 12.08
CA ASP A 143 -23.05 0.37 11.09
C ASP A 143 -21.86 1.11 10.43
N ALA A 144 -20.78 0.39 10.10
CA ALA A 144 -19.67 0.94 9.33
C ALA A 144 -19.99 0.89 7.84
N HIS A 145 -19.57 1.91 7.11
CA HIS A 145 -19.68 1.94 5.65
C HIS A 145 -18.44 2.53 5.01
N TRP A 146 -18.09 1.97 3.86
CA TRP A 146 -17.01 2.43 3.01
C TRP A 146 -17.33 3.82 2.44
N GLU A 147 -16.36 4.70 2.47
CA GLU A 147 -16.44 6.05 1.90
C GLU A 147 -15.39 6.25 0.82
N HIS A 148 -15.58 7.30 0.03
CA HIS A 148 -14.70 7.72 -1.06
C HIS A 148 -14.57 6.67 -2.18
N ARG A 149 -14.96 7.05 -3.41
CA ARG A 149 -15.12 6.15 -4.57
C ARG A 149 -13.99 5.17 -4.87
N MET A 150 -12.75 5.43 -4.45
CA MET A 150 -11.60 4.55 -4.68
C MET A 150 -10.94 3.98 -3.43
N HIS A 151 -11.08 4.64 -2.28
CA HIS A 151 -10.27 4.29 -1.12
C HIS A 151 -10.93 3.23 -0.26
N GLU A 152 -10.13 2.28 0.20
CA GLU A 152 -10.49 1.38 1.29
C GLU A 152 -10.48 2.14 2.61
N GLN A 153 -11.53 2.93 2.85
CA GLN A 153 -11.74 3.63 4.11
C GLN A 153 -13.19 3.46 4.55
N LEU A 154 -13.40 3.13 5.82
CA LEU A 154 -14.71 3.11 6.48
C LEU A 154 -14.94 4.46 7.20
N GLU A 155 -16.16 5.04 7.14
CA GLU A 155 -16.54 6.35 7.73
C GLU A 155 -16.25 6.42 9.23
N LYS A 156 -16.52 5.31 9.93
CA LYS A 156 -16.31 5.18 11.38
C LYS A 156 -15.03 4.43 11.68
N ASP A 157 -14.11 5.17 12.30
CA ASP A 157 -13.35 4.73 13.45
C ASP A 157 -12.43 3.49 13.30
N ILE A 158 -11.68 3.35 12.19
CA ILE A 158 -10.45 2.53 12.26
C ILE A 158 -9.54 3.06 13.40
N ASP A 159 -9.55 4.37 13.63
CA ASP A 159 -8.77 5.02 14.68
C ASP A 159 -9.45 5.04 16.06
N ASP A 160 -10.77 4.93 16.12
CA ASP A 160 -11.50 4.94 17.40
C ASP A 160 -11.97 3.53 17.84
N LEU A 161 -11.79 2.51 16.99
CA LEU A 161 -11.89 1.10 17.35
C LEU A 161 -10.54 0.54 17.83
N PRO A 162 -10.54 -0.40 18.80
CA PRO A 162 -9.35 -1.15 19.17
C PRO A 162 -8.71 -1.84 17.95
N GLN A 163 -7.42 -1.60 17.74
CA GLN A 163 -6.64 -2.25 16.69
C GLN A 163 -6.16 -3.63 17.16
N ILE A 164 -6.44 -4.65 16.36
CA ILE A 164 -6.08 -6.04 16.61
C ILE A 164 -5.01 -6.41 15.60
N PHE A 165 -3.78 -6.62 16.07
CA PHE A 165 -2.67 -7.07 15.22
C PHE A 165 -2.68 -8.59 15.11
N ALA A 166 -3.20 -9.10 13.98
CA ALA A 166 -3.32 -10.51 13.64
C ALA A 166 -2.29 -10.89 12.57
N ASP A 167 -1.01 -10.63 12.83
CA ASP A 167 0.13 -10.84 11.92
C ASP A 167 0.39 -12.31 11.53
N LYS A 168 -0.20 -13.26 12.28
CA LYS A 168 -0.23 -14.70 11.93
C LYS A 168 -1.22 -15.04 10.81
N ILE A 169 -2.17 -14.15 10.53
CA ILE A 169 -3.02 -14.28 9.34
C ILE A 169 -2.23 -13.71 8.17
N VAL A 170 -1.88 -14.59 7.23
CA VAL A 170 -1.12 -14.21 6.03
C VAL A 170 -2.01 -14.30 4.81
N ILE A 171 -2.08 -13.20 4.07
CA ILE A 171 -2.72 -13.10 2.77
C ILE A 171 -1.63 -12.81 1.74
N ILE A 172 -1.56 -13.66 0.73
CA ILE A 172 -0.73 -13.43 -0.45
C ILE A 172 -1.58 -12.67 -1.46
N HIS A 173 -1.18 -11.45 -1.77
CA HIS A 173 -1.82 -10.64 -2.80
C HIS A 173 -1.13 -10.91 -4.15
N ASP A 174 -1.88 -11.50 -5.08
CA ASP A 174 -1.33 -12.11 -6.29
C ASP A 174 -2.07 -11.64 -7.55
N TYR A 175 -1.45 -10.72 -8.27
CA TYR A 175 -1.98 -10.12 -9.51
C TYR A 175 -1.09 -10.45 -10.72
N GLU A 176 -1.69 -10.63 -11.89
CA GLU A 176 -0.94 -10.82 -13.12
C GLU A 176 -0.25 -9.52 -13.60
N LYS A 177 1.01 -9.63 -14.07
CA LYS A 177 1.83 -8.47 -14.49
C LYS A 177 1.25 -7.65 -15.64
N VAL A 178 0.65 -8.31 -16.64
CA VAL A 178 0.02 -7.63 -17.79
C VAL A 178 -1.18 -6.80 -17.33
N GLU A 179 -1.89 -7.30 -16.32
CA GLU A 179 -3.06 -6.64 -15.77
C GLU A 179 -2.74 -5.46 -14.87
N LYS A 180 -1.55 -5.44 -14.24
CA LYS A 180 -1.07 -4.33 -13.43
C LYS A 180 -1.12 -3.00 -14.19
N ASN A 181 -0.69 -2.98 -15.45
CA ASN A 181 -0.65 -1.76 -16.25
C ASN A 181 -2.06 -1.22 -16.55
N ASN A 182 -3.00 -2.09 -16.94
CA ASN A 182 -4.38 -1.71 -17.22
C ASN A 182 -5.11 -1.23 -15.93
N ARG A 183 -4.81 -1.86 -14.78
CA ARG A 183 -5.33 -1.43 -13.47
C ARG A 183 -4.76 -0.07 -13.04
N GLU A 184 -3.47 0.17 -13.24
CA GLU A 184 -2.82 1.45 -12.92
C GLU A 184 -3.39 2.60 -13.78
N GLU A 185 -3.57 2.39 -15.08
CA GLU A 185 -4.18 3.39 -15.98
C GLU A 185 -5.63 3.69 -15.58
N ARG A 186 -6.44 2.67 -15.31
CA ARG A 186 -7.81 2.82 -14.81
C ARG A 186 -7.89 3.68 -13.57
N ASN A 187 -7.15 3.27 -12.55
CA ASN A 187 -7.20 3.90 -11.26
C ASN A 187 -6.74 5.36 -11.38
N HIS A 188 -5.80 5.65 -12.30
CA HIS A 188 -5.37 7.00 -12.59
C HIS A 188 -6.49 7.85 -13.22
N THR A 189 -7.21 7.35 -14.23
CA THR A 189 -8.32 8.09 -14.86
C THR A 189 -9.44 8.39 -13.86
N LEU A 190 -9.86 7.40 -13.07
CA LEU A 190 -10.87 7.60 -12.03
C LEU A 190 -10.41 8.64 -11.01
N ALA A 191 -9.13 8.59 -10.64
CA ALA A 191 -8.60 9.55 -9.69
C ALA A 191 -8.59 10.98 -10.23
N GLN A 192 -8.25 11.18 -11.51
CA GLN A 192 -8.31 12.49 -12.16
C GLN A 192 -9.73 13.05 -12.20
N GLU A 193 -10.75 12.21 -12.37
CA GLU A 193 -12.14 12.67 -12.36
C GLU A 193 -12.63 13.05 -10.98
N ILE A 194 -12.32 12.24 -9.97
CA ILE A 194 -12.62 12.57 -8.58
C ILE A 194 -11.96 13.90 -8.20
N MET A 195 -10.72 14.15 -8.66
CA MET A 195 -10.07 15.45 -8.48
C MET A 195 -10.80 16.61 -9.18
N LYS A 196 -11.39 16.38 -10.36
CA LYS A 196 -12.17 17.40 -11.12
C LYS A 196 -13.53 17.70 -10.50
N GLU A 197 -14.18 16.71 -9.88
CA GLU A 197 -15.47 16.87 -9.21
C GLU A 197 -15.40 17.82 -7.99
N GLY A 198 -14.20 17.99 -7.42
CA GLY A 198 -13.97 18.84 -6.24
C GLY A 198 -14.39 18.18 -4.92
N ASN A 199 -14.12 18.85 -3.78
CA ASN A 199 -14.41 18.35 -2.43
C ASN A 199 -13.78 16.96 -2.10
N VAL A 200 -12.52 16.77 -2.50
CA VAL A 200 -11.74 15.58 -2.18
C VAL A 200 -11.13 15.63 -0.77
N SER A 201 -11.12 14.49 -0.07
CA SER A 201 -10.49 14.39 1.25
C SER A 201 -8.96 14.58 1.15
N PRO A 202 -8.29 15.10 2.20
CA PRO A 202 -6.83 15.25 2.21
C PRO A 202 -6.09 13.94 1.92
N ARG A 203 -6.61 12.81 2.41
CA ARG A 203 -6.08 11.47 2.14
C ARG A 203 -6.20 11.07 0.67
N PHE A 204 -7.33 11.38 0.03
CA PHE A 204 -7.48 11.12 -1.40
C PHE A 204 -6.53 11.99 -2.23
N LYS A 205 -6.40 13.28 -1.91
CA LYS A 205 -5.40 14.16 -2.54
C LYS A 205 -4.00 13.58 -2.40
N PHE A 206 -3.63 13.14 -1.20
CA PHE A 206 -2.34 12.52 -0.94
C PHE A 206 -2.11 11.31 -1.84
N PHE A 207 -3.07 10.38 -1.90
CA PHE A 207 -2.96 9.18 -2.73
C PHE A 207 -2.79 9.52 -4.20
N PHE A 208 -3.57 10.48 -4.70
CA PHE A 208 -3.46 10.95 -6.07
C PHE A 208 -2.04 11.48 -6.36
N ALA A 209 -1.51 12.35 -5.49
CA ALA A 209 -0.16 12.88 -5.59
C ALA A 209 0.92 11.78 -5.49
N GLU A 210 0.76 10.82 -4.58
CA GLU A 210 1.67 9.68 -4.44
C GLU A 210 1.76 8.87 -5.73
N LYS A 211 0.63 8.58 -6.39
CA LYS A 211 0.63 7.83 -7.65
C LYS A 211 1.33 8.59 -8.77
N GLN A 212 1.09 9.91 -8.89
CA GLN A 212 1.80 10.76 -9.84
C GLN A 212 3.32 10.77 -9.58
N TYR A 213 3.71 10.87 -8.31
CA TYR A 213 5.12 10.85 -7.92
C TYR A 213 5.81 9.52 -8.20
N ILE A 214 5.17 8.39 -7.90
CA ILE A 214 5.71 7.04 -8.21
C ILE A 214 5.86 6.86 -9.73
N LYS A 215 4.93 7.35 -10.54
CA LYS A 215 5.03 7.34 -12.01
C LYS A 215 6.27 8.12 -12.48
N TYR A 216 6.52 9.29 -11.90
CA TYR A 216 7.74 10.07 -12.15
C TYR A 216 9.02 9.26 -11.85
N LEU A 217 9.08 8.59 -10.68
CA LEU A 217 10.23 7.75 -10.30
C LEU A 217 10.46 6.58 -11.28
N LYS A 218 9.39 5.92 -11.75
CA LYS A 218 9.49 4.77 -12.67
C LYS A 218 9.89 5.16 -14.09
N GLN A 219 9.33 6.25 -14.62
CA GLN A 219 9.40 6.58 -16.04
C GLN A 219 10.49 7.62 -16.36
N GLY A 220 11.12 8.22 -15.33
CA GLY A 220 12.12 9.28 -15.53
C GLY A 220 11.56 10.48 -16.30
N ILE A 221 10.25 10.69 -16.27
CA ILE A 221 9.60 11.79 -16.99
C ILE A 221 10.25 13.10 -16.53
N LYS A 222 10.61 13.96 -17.48
CA LYS A 222 11.11 15.32 -17.19
C LYS A 222 10.08 16.05 -16.34
N GLU A 223 10.53 16.84 -15.35
CA GLU A 223 9.68 17.70 -14.51
C GLU A 223 8.54 18.33 -15.33
N GLY A 224 7.33 17.79 -15.14
CA GLY A 224 6.12 18.17 -15.87
C GLY A 224 5.04 18.64 -14.90
N GLU A 225 3.85 18.96 -15.42
CA GLU A 225 2.74 19.48 -14.62
C GLU A 225 2.29 18.49 -13.54
N GLU A 226 2.19 17.20 -13.88
CA GLU A 226 1.84 16.12 -12.93
C GLU A 226 2.77 16.06 -11.69
N LEU A 227 4.09 16.23 -11.90
CA LEU A 227 5.05 16.24 -10.80
C LEU A 227 4.91 17.50 -9.94
N LYS A 228 4.69 18.66 -10.58
CA LYS A 228 4.50 19.92 -9.85
C LYS A 228 3.26 19.85 -8.97
N GLU A 229 2.14 19.37 -9.52
CA GLU A 229 0.90 19.18 -8.79
C GLU A 229 1.09 18.23 -7.60
N ALA A 230 1.77 17.09 -7.81
CA ALA A 230 2.06 16.16 -6.73
C ALA A 230 2.86 16.80 -5.58
N VAL A 231 3.92 17.56 -5.92
CA VAL A 231 4.76 18.25 -4.95
C VAL A 231 4.00 19.37 -4.23
N GLU A 232 3.16 20.12 -4.93
CA GLU A 232 2.29 21.15 -4.33
C GLU A 232 1.31 20.53 -3.32
N ILE A 233 0.71 19.39 -3.66
CA ILE A 233 -0.17 18.65 -2.74
C ILE A 233 0.62 18.18 -1.51
N PHE A 234 1.85 17.69 -1.66
CA PHE A 234 2.67 17.31 -0.49
C PHE A 234 3.00 18.50 0.41
N HIS A 235 3.26 19.69 -0.16
CA HIS A 235 3.41 20.92 0.63
C HIS A 235 2.11 21.32 1.32
N GLU A 236 0.96 21.21 0.65
CA GLU A 236 -0.36 21.49 1.26
C GLU A 236 -0.60 20.60 2.48
N ILE A 237 -0.32 19.29 2.37
CA ILE A 237 -0.52 18.31 3.43
C ILE A 237 0.40 18.56 4.61
N THR A 238 1.68 18.83 4.35
CA THR A 238 2.67 19.07 5.42
C THR A 238 2.54 20.43 6.09
N GLY A 239 1.84 21.39 5.45
CA GLY A 239 1.53 22.70 6.01
C GLY A 239 0.25 22.76 6.87
N LYS A 240 -0.52 21.67 6.95
CA LYS A 240 -1.79 21.59 7.68
C LYS A 240 -1.67 20.66 8.88
N ASP A 241 -2.38 21.00 9.96
CA ASP A 241 -2.68 20.03 11.01
C ASP A 241 -3.91 19.22 10.58
N LEU A 242 -3.67 17.99 10.11
CA LEU A 242 -4.72 17.05 9.70
C LEU A 242 -5.24 16.20 10.88
N GLY A 243 -4.79 16.47 12.10
CA GLY A 243 -5.11 15.68 13.28
C GLY A 243 -4.51 14.27 13.26
N LYS A 244 -4.94 13.42 14.20
CA LYS A 244 -4.41 12.05 14.34
C LYS A 244 -4.76 11.12 13.17
N LYS A 245 -5.86 11.40 12.45
CA LYS A 245 -6.46 10.50 11.45
C LYS A 245 -5.63 10.36 10.16
N ASP A 246 -4.72 11.30 9.87
CA ASP A 246 -3.92 11.31 8.64
C ASP A 246 -2.40 11.31 8.87
N THR A 247 -1.95 10.85 10.04
CA THR A 247 -0.51 10.80 10.40
C THR A 247 0.34 10.06 9.35
N ILE A 248 -0.24 9.05 8.69
CA ILE A 248 0.40 8.29 7.61
C ILE A 248 0.64 9.16 6.37
N ALA A 249 -0.38 9.91 5.94
CA ALA A 249 -0.28 10.79 4.78
C ALA A 249 0.73 11.92 5.04
N VAL A 250 0.72 12.49 6.25
CA VAL A 250 1.69 13.52 6.66
C VAL A 250 3.12 12.98 6.65
N PHE A 251 3.37 11.83 7.28
CA PHE A 251 4.67 11.16 7.27
C PHE A 251 5.18 10.96 5.84
N LYS A 252 4.35 10.35 4.97
CA LYS A 252 4.75 10.04 3.61
C LYS A 252 4.93 11.30 2.75
N ALA A 253 4.14 12.34 2.96
CA ALA A 253 4.30 13.62 2.27
C ALA A 253 5.64 14.27 2.64
N PHE A 254 6.04 14.27 3.91
CA PHE A 254 7.39 14.71 4.32
C PHE A 254 8.48 13.88 3.65
N TYR A 255 8.35 12.55 3.64
CA TYR A 255 9.29 11.67 2.95
C TYR A 255 9.38 11.98 1.44
N TYR A 256 8.25 12.13 0.74
CA TYR A 256 8.26 12.41 -0.70
C TYR A 256 8.85 13.78 -1.04
N LEU A 257 8.62 14.79 -0.19
CA LEU A 257 9.32 16.08 -0.32
C LEU A 257 10.83 15.91 -0.11
N ALA A 258 11.25 15.13 0.89
CA ALA A 258 12.66 14.85 1.12
C ALA A 258 13.32 14.17 -0.09
N ASP A 259 12.67 13.13 -0.64
CA ASP A 259 13.12 12.42 -1.83
C ASP A 259 13.20 13.38 -3.03
N TYR A 260 12.12 14.14 -3.29
CA TYR A 260 12.04 15.11 -4.38
C TYR A 260 13.18 16.12 -4.35
N TYR A 261 13.39 16.81 -3.22
CA TYR A 261 14.43 17.82 -3.14
C TYR A 261 15.85 17.23 -3.27
N SER A 262 16.03 15.95 -2.98
CA SER A 262 17.32 15.28 -3.15
C SER A 262 17.63 14.84 -4.58
N ILE A 263 16.60 14.61 -5.42
CA ILE A 263 16.75 14.09 -6.80
C ILE A 263 16.31 15.06 -7.89
N SER A 264 15.64 16.16 -7.53
CA SER A 264 15.24 17.22 -8.48
C SER A 264 16.46 17.83 -9.17
N LYS A 265 16.24 18.57 -10.27
CA LYS A 265 17.36 19.22 -10.98
C LYS A 265 18.13 20.21 -10.11
N GLU A 266 17.43 20.90 -9.21
CA GLU A 266 18.03 21.90 -8.31
C GLU A 266 18.87 21.27 -7.19
N ARG A 267 18.58 20.01 -6.81
CA ARG A 267 19.31 19.26 -5.78
C ARG A 267 19.47 20.03 -4.46
N ASP A 268 18.34 20.49 -3.89
CA ASP A 268 18.32 21.19 -2.60
C ASP A 268 18.46 20.19 -1.44
N TYR A 269 19.71 19.79 -1.17
CA TYR A 269 20.03 18.81 -0.14
C TYR A 269 19.68 19.27 1.28
N LEU A 270 19.70 20.57 1.56
CA LEU A 270 19.33 21.10 2.87
C LEU A 270 17.83 20.94 3.12
N ARG A 271 16.99 21.23 2.11
CA ARG A 271 15.55 20.93 2.21
C ARG A 271 15.29 19.44 2.30
N ALA A 272 16.02 18.62 1.53
CA ALA A 272 15.88 17.17 1.61
C ALA A 272 16.13 16.65 3.04
N ILE A 273 17.23 17.08 3.67
CA ILE A 273 17.54 16.71 5.06
C ILE A 273 16.47 17.23 6.01
N ARG A 274 16.05 18.50 5.88
CA ARG A 274 14.99 19.07 6.73
C ARG A 274 13.71 18.24 6.68
N TYR A 275 13.22 17.93 5.48
CA TYR A 275 12.00 17.14 5.32
C TYR A 275 12.16 15.70 5.78
N GLY A 276 13.35 15.09 5.59
CA GLY A 276 13.66 13.78 6.15
C GLY A 276 13.58 13.77 7.67
N LEU A 277 14.11 14.81 8.33
CA LEU A 277 14.02 14.96 9.79
C LEU A 277 12.58 15.19 10.26
N GLU A 278 11.75 15.95 9.52
CA GLU A 278 10.32 16.09 9.83
C GLU A 278 9.60 14.75 9.71
N ALA A 279 9.88 13.94 8.68
CA ALA A 279 9.30 12.61 8.54
C ALA A 279 9.59 11.72 9.76
N LEU A 280 10.83 11.75 10.27
CA LEU A 280 11.22 10.95 11.45
C LEU A 280 10.46 11.32 12.74
N LYS A 281 9.91 12.53 12.84
CA LYS A 281 9.04 12.90 13.98
C LYS A 281 7.72 12.15 13.97
N HIS A 282 7.28 11.66 12.80
CA HIS A 282 6.03 10.91 12.63
C HIS A 282 6.24 9.40 12.63
N ASN A 283 7.35 8.91 12.08
CA ASN A 283 7.70 7.49 12.11
C ASN A 283 9.22 7.31 12.08
N MET A 284 9.79 6.91 13.22
CA MET A 284 11.22 6.66 13.38
C MET A 284 11.65 5.22 13.05
N ASP A 285 10.70 4.31 12.85
CA ASP A 285 10.99 2.89 12.56
C ASP A 285 11.09 2.62 11.05
N ASP A 286 10.89 3.64 10.21
CA ASP A 286 11.00 3.54 8.76
C ASP A 286 12.39 3.92 8.25
N GLY A 287 13.02 3.06 7.44
CA GLY A 287 14.37 3.29 6.91
C GLY A 287 14.47 4.36 5.83
N ARG A 288 13.37 4.74 5.18
CA ARG A 288 13.39 5.66 4.03
C ARG A 288 13.91 7.06 4.35
N PRO A 289 13.47 7.74 5.44
CA PRO A 289 14.00 9.06 5.78
C PRO A 289 15.50 9.02 6.09
N TYR A 290 15.97 8.01 6.82
CA TYR A 290 17.40 7.82 7.10
C TYR A 290 18.22 7.68 5.82
N PHE A 291 17.74 6.88 4.86
CA PHE A 291 18.39 6.71 3.57
C PHE A 291 18.46 8.02 2.77
N VAL A 292 17.36 8.77 2.69
CA VAL A 292 17.33 10.07 1.97
C VAL A 292 18.30 11.08 2.60
N ILE A 293 18.35 11.16 3.93
CA ILE A 293 19.31 12.01 4.66
C ILE A 293 20.74 11.57 4.35
N GLY A 294 21.04 10.27 4.43
CA GLY A 294 22.36 9.72 4.11
C GLY A 294 22.80 10.02 2.67
N ARG A 295 21.92 9.85 1.69
CA ARG A 295 22.18 10.17 0.27
C ARG A 295 22.41 11.67 0.04
N ALA A 296 21.66 12.53 0.72
CA ALA A 296 21.86 13.98 0.65
C ALA A 296 23.24 14.37 1.23
N LEU A 297 23.60 13.85 2.41
CA LEU A 297 24.92 14.07 3.03
C LEU A 297 26.07 13.56 2.15
N TYR A 298 25.92 12.37 1.56
CA TYR A 298 26.89 11.84 0.60
C TYR A 298 27.11 12.82 -0.56
N SER A 299 26.02 13.34 -1.12
CA SER A 299 26.06 14.29 -2.24
C SER A 299 26.69 15.65 -1.87
N MET A 300 26.66 16.00 -0.58
CA MET A 300 27.31 17.18 -0.01
C MET A 300 28.77 16.93 0.41
N ASN A 301 29.35 15.77 0.09
CA ASN A 301 30.68 15.31 0.52
C ASN A 301 30.85 15.07 2.03
N HIS A 302 29.75 14.94 2.77
CA HIS A 302 29.73 14.59 4.19
C HIS A 302 29.66 13.06 4.38
N HIS A 303 30.66 12.36 3.83
CA HIS A 303 30.62 10.90 3.70
C HIS A 303 30.61 10.15 5.03
N GLU A 304 31.33 10.65 6.04
CA GLU A 304 31.35 10.02 7.37
C GLU A 304 29.99 10.16 8.07
N GLN A 305 29.36 11.34 7.98
CA GLN A 305 28.00 11.55 8.49
C GLN A 305 26.98 10.71 7.72
N ALA A 306 27.12 10.61 6.40
CA ALA A 306 26.24 9.79 5.57
C ALA A 306 26.23 8.32 6.04
N ILE A 307 27.42 7.75 6.33
CA ILE A 307 27.54 6.38 6.84
C ILE A 307 26.74 6.20 8.14
N VAL A 308 26.81 7.14 9.09
CA VAL A 308 26.08 7.04 10.37
C VAL A 308 24.57 6.94 10.14
N TRP A 309 24.00 7.77 9.26
CA TRP A 309 22.57 7.73 8.93
C TRP A 309 22.16 6.43 8.25
N LEU A 310 23.00 5.94 7.31
CA LEU A 310 22.74 4.71 6.57
C LEU A 310 22.88 3.46 7.45
N GLU A 311 23.83 3.45 8.38
CA GLU A 311 23.98 2.40 9.38
C GLU A 311 22.77 2.35 10.33
N HIS A 312 22.23 3.51 10.70
CA HIS A 312 21.02 3.55 11.50
C HIS A 312 19.84 2.91 10.76
N ALA A 313 19.65 3.21 9.47
CA ALA A 313 18.60 2.60 8.65
C ALA A 313 18.66 1.06 8.67
N MET A 314 19.87 0.48 8.62
CA MET A 314 20.08 -0.97 8.71
C MET A 314 19.84 -1.56 10.09
N SER A 315 19.91 -0.75 11.14
CA SER A 315 19.75 -1.19 12.54
C SER A 315 18.30 -1.20 13.03
N LEU A 316 17.37 -0.64 12.24
CA LEU A 316 15.95 -0.56 12.61
C LEU A 316 15.35 -1.96 12.79
N PRO A 317 14.46 -2.16 13.78
CA PRO A 317 13.79 -3.44 13.99
C PRO A 317 12.90 -3.79 12.79
N ASP A 318 12.69 -5.07 12.53
CA ASP A 318 11.63 -5.52 11.63
C ASP A 318 10.28 -5.30 12.31
N SER A 319 9.78 -4.06 12.26
CA SER A 319 8.55 -3.65 12.93
C SER A 319 7.32 -3.85 12.04
N LEU A 320 6.47 -4.83 12.36
CA LEU A 320 5.15 -4.92 11.75
C LEU A 320 4.29 -3.73 12.21
N GLY A 321 4.09 -2.75 11.33
CA GLY A 321 3.22 -1.59 11.55
C GLY A 321 2.24 -1.39 10.39
N PRO A 322 1.35 -0.38 10.44
CA PRO A 322 0.41 -0.07 9.36
C PRO A 322 1.09 0.47 8.10
N PHE A 323 2.43 0.61 8.12
CA PHE A 323 3.24 1.05 7.00
C PHE A 323 3.88 -0.17 6.31
N PRO A 324 3.90 -0.20 4.97
CA PRO A 324 4.75 -1.15 4.29
C PRO A 324 6.22 -0.89 4.62
N ILE A 325 6.86 -1.90 5.19
CA ILE A 325 8.31 -1.92 5.36
C ILE A 325 8.90 -2.27 4.00
N PHE A 326 9.53 -1.29 3.38
CA PHE A 326 10.32 -1.53 2.19
C PHE A 326 11.70 -2.06 2.60
N ALA A 327 11.81 -3.40 2.67
CA ALA A 327 13.01 -4.09 3.15
C ALA A 327 14.29 -3.61 2.45
N ALA A 328 14.20 -3.17 1.19
CA ALA A 328 15.30 -2.56 0.44
C ALA A 328 16.01 -1.44 1.22
N PHE A 329 15.26 -0.56 1.90
CA PHE A 329 15.79 0.59 2.65
C PHE A 329 16.43 0.24 3.99
N LYS A 330 16.40 -1.03 4.39
CA LYS A 330 17.13 -1.57 5.54
C LYS A 330 18.22 -2.57 5.14
N THR A 331 18.22 -3.00 3.89
CA THR A 331 19.09 -4.04 3.37
C THR A 331 20.01 -3.46 2.30
N TRP A 332 19.77 -3.74 1.02
CA TRP A 332 20.75 -3.50 -0.02
C TRP A 332 20.96 -2.01 -0.37
N LEU A 333 19.93 -1.16 -0.27
CA LEU A 333 20.05 0.27 -0.63
C LEU A 333 21.03 1.02 0.30
N PRO A 334 20.90 0.99 1.64
CA PRO A 334 21.88 1.62 2.50
C PRO A 334 23.28 1.01 2.39
N ILE A 335 23.36 -0.32 2.24
CA ILE A 335 24.64 -1.04 2.11
C ILE A 335 25.41 -0.56 0.88
N GLU A 336 24.75 -0.45 -0.27
CA GLU A 336 25.33 0.09 -1.49
C GLU A 336 25.77 1.56 -1.29
N GLN A 337 24.90 2.39 -0.73
CA GLN A 337 25.23 3.80 -0.50
C GLN A 337 26.43 3.98 0.45
N ILE A 338 26.60 3.08 1.43
CA ILE A 338 27.79 3.02 2.30
C ILE A 338 29.03 2.61 1.50
N ALA A 339 28.92 1.67 0.56
CA ALA A 339 30.03 1.29 -0.33
C ALA A 339 30.55 2.52 -1.09
N PHE A 340 29.65 3.33 -1.66
CA PHE A 340 30.03 4.59 -2.33
C PHE A 340 30.68 5.60 -1.38
N CYS A 341 30.18 5.73 -0.13
CA CYS A 341 30.81 6.58 0.87
C CYS A 341 32.26 6.16 1.16
N TYR A 342 32.51 4.86 1.35
CA TYR A 342 33.86 4.34 1.58
C TYR A 342 34.78 4.52 0.37
N LEU A 343 34.25 4.39 -0.85
CA LEU A 343 35.01 4.66 -2.07
C LEU A 343 35.48 6.11 -2.13
N LYS A 344 34.59 7.08 -1.83
CA LYS A 344 34.94 8.51 -1.76
C LYS A 344 35.95 8.84 -0.65
N LEU A 345 35.93 8.08 0.45
CA LEU A 345 36.91 8.18 1.53
C LEU A 345 38.24 7.47 1.23
N GLY A 346 38.41 6.85 0.06
CA GLY A 346 39.62 6.11 -0.33
C GLY A 346 39.79 4.75 0.37
N LYS A 347 38.77 4.28 1.11
CA LYS A 347 38.80 3.02 1.88
C LYS A 347 38.33 1.85 1.00
N LYS A 348 39.12 1.53 -0.04
CA LYS A 348 38.75 0.59 -1.12
C LYS A 348 38.31 -0.79 -0.63
N GLU A 349 39.05 -1.42 0.30
CA GLU A 349 38.69 -2.75 0.82
C GLU A 349 37.32 -2.76 1.52
N LYS A 350 37.02 -1.71 2.30
CA LYS A 350 35.69 -1.56 2.93
C LYS A 350 34.61 -1.37 1.88
N ALA A 351 34.85 -0.51 0.89
CA ALA A 351 33.91 -0.25 -0.20
C ALA A 351 33.54 -1.55 -0.94
N GLN A 352 34.54 -2.38 -1.30
CA GLN A 352 34.33 -3.64 -1.98
C GLN A 352 33.57 -4.67 -1.12
N GLY A 353 33.84 -4.72 0.19
CA GLY A 353 33.10 -5.57 1.12
C GLY A 353 31.61 -5.22 1.20
N TYR A 354 31.28 -3.93 1.29
CA TYR A 354 29.89 -3.46 1.28
C TYR A 354 29.20 -3.69 -0.08
N HIS A 355 29.87 -3.41 -1.21
CA HIS A 355 29.33 -3.67 -2.55
C HIS A 355 28.97 -5.14 -2.75
N SER A 356 29.87 -6.05 -2.33
CA SER A 356 29.64 -7.50 -2.40
C SER A 356 28.45 -7.94 -1.56
N ARG A 357 28.27 -7.34 -0.37
CA ARG A 357 27.13 -7.60 0.51
C ARG A 357 25.81 -7.10 -0.10
N ALA A 358 25.79 -5.92 -0.74
CA ALA A 358 24.61 -5.41 -1.42
C ALA A 358 24.18 -6.35 -2.57
N ARG A 359 25.14 -6.80 -3.38
CA ARG A 359 24.92 -7.75 -4.47
C ARG A 359 24.36 -9.10 -3.99
N TYR A 360 24.82 -9.60 -2.84
CA TYR A 360 24.27 -10.83 -2.26
C TYR A 360 22.79 -10.68 -1.88
N MET A 361 22.40 -9.49 -1.40
CA MET A 361 21.04 -9.20 -0.92
C MET A 361 20.05 -8.86 -2.04
N ASN A 362 20.52 -8.40 -3.21
CA ASN A 362 19.66 -8.13 -4.36
C ASN A 362 20.30 -8.68 -5.65
N LYS A 363 19.69 -9.71 -6.24
CA LYS A 363 20.25 -10.38 -7.44
C LYS A 363 20.06 -9.58 -8.74
N GLU A 364 19.19 -8.56 -8.77
CA GLU A 364 19.00 -7.68 -9.95
C GLU A 364 20.04 -6.54 -10.05
N TYR A 365 21.08 -6.58 -9.21
CA TYR A 365 22.04 -5.51 -8.93
C TYR A 365 23.16 -5.31 -9.99
N GLU A 366 23.15 -6.01 -11.13
CA GLU A 366 24.26 -6.02 -12.10
C GLU A 366 24.58 -4.67 -12.80
N LYS A 367 23.84 -3.59 -12.50
CA LYS A 367 23.98 -2.29 -13.21
C LYS A 367 25.13 -1.40 -12.72
N HIS A 368 25.74 -1.65 -11.56
CA HIS A 368 26.70 -0.73 -10.91
C HIS A 368 28.14 -1.26 -10.79
N ASP A 369 28.48 -2.40 -11.41
CA ASP A 369 29.80 -3.03 -11.27
C ASP A 369 30.97 -2.15 -11.80
N LYS A 370 30.72 -1.27 -12.78
CA LYS A 370 31.76 -0.42 -13.40
C LYS A 370 32.41 0.61 -12.47
N ASP A 371 31.77 0.94 -11.34
CA ASP A 371 32.28 1.93 -10.38
C ASP A 371 33.21 1.31 -9.32
N PHE A 372 33.29 -0.02 -9.26
CA PHE A 372 34.06 -0.79 -8.29
C PHE A 372 35.11 -1.73 -8.90
N ASP A 373 35.20 -1.80 -10.23
CA ASP A 373 36.34 -2.34 -10.99
C ASP A 373 37.50 -1.31 -11.04
#